data_AF-A0A183NK87-F1
#
_entry.id   AF-A0A183NK87-F1
#
_cell.length_a   1.000
_cell.length_b   1.000
_cell.length_c   1.000
_cell.angle_alpha   90.00
_cell.angle_beta   90.00
_cell.angle_gamma   90.00
#
_symmetry.space_group_name_H-M   'P 1'
#
loop_
_entity.id
_entity.type
_entity.pdbx_description
1 polymer ?
#
loop_
_entity_poly.entity_id
_entity_poly.type
_entity_poly.pdbx_seq_one_letter_code
_entity_poly.pdbx_strand_id
1 'polypeptide(L)' 'PDERRYTHWKQTVFYLDNGDDDCLTVKKGEHINGVMSIKPNERNNRDLDINIKVEFVGELSSIDKMFNYRMR' A
#
# COMPACT_ATOMS: atom_id res chain seq x y z
N PRO A 1 3.93 -17.61 -21.43
CA PRO A 1 3.95 -16.20 -20.97
C PRO A 1 5.04 -16.05 -19.90
N ASP A 2 6.07 -15.28 -20.25
CA ASP A 2 7.40 -15.27 -19.65
C ASP A 2 7.38 -15.15 -18.12
N GLU A 3 8.01 -16.10 -17.43
CA GLU A 3 8.20 -16.09 -15.99
C GLU A 3 8.98 -14.84 -15.60
N ARG A 4 8.42 -14.03 -14.70
CA ARG A 4 9.13 -12.85 -14.16
C ARG A 4 10.32 -13.35 -13.35
N ARG A 5 11.51 -13.29 -13.96
CA ARG A 5 12.75 -13.80 -13.36
C ARG A 5 13.08 -13.04 -12.08
N TYR A 6 13.64 -13.77 -11.12
CA TYR A 6 14.16 -13.20 -9.89
C TYR A 6 15.15 -12.07 -10.16
N THR A 7 15.08 -11.01 -9.36
CA THR A 7 16.05 -9.91 -9.34
C THR A 7 16.56 -9.72 -7.91
N HIS A 8 17.76 -9.14 -7.77
CA HIS A 8 18.35 -8.86 -6.45
C HIS A 8 17.55 -7.83 -5.63
N TRP A 9 16.65 -7.06 -6.27
CA TRP A 9 15.77 -6.11 -5.60
C TRP A 9 14.54 -6.75 -4.96
N LYS A 10 14.16 -7.98 -5.36
CA LYS A 10 12.90 -8.62 -4.94
C LYS A 10 11.70 -7.66 -5.13
N GLN A 11 10.85 -7.50 -4.12
CA GLN A 11 9.68 -6.63 -4.09
C GLN A 11 9.58 -5.92 -2.74
N THR A 12 8.99 -4.72 -2.73
CA THR A 12 8.62 -3.99 -1.51
C THR A 12 7.14 -4.25 -1.21
N VAL A 13 6.83 -4.71 0.00
CA VAL A 13 5.46 -5.04 0.44
C VAL A 13 5.00 -4.02 1.47
N PHE A 14 3.79 -3.49 1.29
CA PHE A 14 3.12 -2.59 2.23
C PHE A 14 1.90 -3.30 2.81
N TYR A 15 1.88 -3.47 4.12
CA TYR A 15 0.75 -4.07 4.83
C TYR A 15 -0.30 -3.01 5.11
N LEU A 16 -1.53 -3.23 4.65
CA LEU A 16 -2.70 -2.39 4.94
C LEU A 16 -3.33 -2.80 6.28
N ASP A 17 -2.51 -2.90 7.31
CA ASP A 17 -2.89 -3.34 8.65
C ASP A 17 -2.44 -2.27 9.64
N ASN A 18 -3.39 -1.74 10.40
CA ASN A 18 -3.15 -0.72 11.42
C ASN A 18 -3.29 -1.28 12.85
N GLY A 19 -3.43 -2.60 13.00
CA GLY A 19 -3.57 -3.28 14.30
C GLY A 19 -5.00 -3.35 14.85
N ASP A 20 -5.96 -2.69 14.20
CA ASP A 20 -7.36 -2.60 14.64
C ASP A 20 -8.38 -3.27 13.70
N ASP A 21 -8.05 -3.43 12.41
CA ASP A 21 -8.97 -3.98 11.40
C ASP A 21 -8.33 -5.15 10.65
N ASP A 22 -9.03 -6.28 10.64
CA ASP A 22 -8.70 -7.45 9.83
C ASP A 22 -8.85 -7.13 8.33
N CYS A 23 -7.90 -7.62 7.54
CA CYS A 23 -7.87 -7.72 6.07
C CYS A 23 -9.10 -7.18 5.29
N LEU A 24 -8.85 -6.31 4.30
CA LEU A 24 -9.89 -5.82 3.39
C LEU A 24 -10.58 -6.97 2.63
N THR A 25 -11.87 -7.19 2.90
CA THR A 25 -12.67 -8.23 2.23
C THR A 25 -13.17 -7.73 0.89
N VAL A 26 -12.74 -8.38 -0.19
CA VAL A 26 -13.05 -7.98 -1.57
C VAL A 26 -13.68 -9.12 -2.37
N LYS A 27 -14.48 -8.77 -3.39
CA LYS A 27 -15.03 -9.67 -4.40
C LYS A 27 -14.40 -9.41 -5.77
N LYS A 28 -14.43 -10.45 -6.61
CA LYS A 28 -13.97 -10.35 -8.00
C LYS A 28 -14.75 -9.27 -8.75
N GLY A 29 -14.04 -8.33 -9.35
CA GLY A 29 -14.62 -7.24 -10.15
C GLY A 29 -14.81 -5.93 -9.38
N GLU A 30 -14.56 -5.91 -8.07
CA GLU A 30 -14.51 -4.66 -7.30
C GLU A 30 -13.16 -3.95 -7.50
N HIS A 31 -13.16 -2.64 -7.26
CA HIS A 31 -12.02 -1.76 -7.52
C HIS A 31 -11.54 -1.09 -6.24
N ILE A 32 -10.24 -1.24 -5.97
CA ILE A 32 -9.55 -0.46 -4.94
C ILE A 32 -8.94 0.76 -5.61
N ASN A 33 -9.33 1.95 -5.17
CA ASN A 33 -8.82 3.23 -5.64
C ASN A 33 -7.93 3.86 -4.57
N GLY A 34 -7.17 4.89 -4.95
CA GLY A 34 -6.28 5.52 -3.99
C GLY A 34 -5.23 6.42 -4.62
N VAL A 35 -4.39 6.98 -3.75
CA VAL A 35 -3.28 7.85 -4.13
C VAL A 35 -2.04 7.43 -3.36
N MET A 36 -0.93 7.24 -4.08
CA MET A 36 0.38 6.97 -3.49
C MET A 36 1.28 8.20 -3.66
N SER A 37 1.83 8.71 -2.56
CA SER A 37 2.82 9.78 -2.57
C SER A 37 4.13 9.31 -1.96
N ILE A 38 5.25 9.70 -2.57
CA ILE A 38 6.60 9.32 -2.15
C ILE A 38 7.44 10.59 -2.12
N LYS A 39 8.09 10.87 -0.99
CA LYS A 39 9.03 11.98 -0.86
C LYS A 39 10.26 11.59 -0.02
N PRO A 40 11.43 12.20 -0.27
CA PRO A 40 12.54 12.15 0.67
C PRO A 40 12.11 12.67 2.05
N ASN A 41 12.56 12.02 3.12
CA ASN A 41 12.27 12.48 4.47
C ASN A 41 13.02 13.78 4.80
N GLU A 42 12.34 14.70 5.47
CA GLU A 42 12.87 16.04 5.76
C GLU A 42 14.10 16.06 6.68
N ARG A 43 14.26 15.04 7.54
CA ARG A 43 15.40 14.93 8.46
C ARG A 43 16.56 14.14 7.85
N ASN A 44 16.28 13.10 7.07
CA ASN A 44 17.27 12.31 6.35
C ASN A 44 16.82 12.09 4.90
N ASN A 45 17.44 12.79 3.95
CA ASN A 45 17.09 12.70 2.53
C ASN A 45 17.31 11.31 1.90
N ARG A 46 17.95 10.38 2.61
CA ARG A 46 18.09 8.98 2.19
C ARG A 46 16.91 8.10 2.58
N ASP A 47 16.14 8.51 3.60
CA ASP A 47 14.92 7.83 3.99
C ASP A 47 13.78 8.28 3.06
N LEU A 48 12.84 7.38 2.78
CA LEU A 48 11.64 7.70 2.00
C LEU A 48 10.42 7.69 2.92
N ASP A 49 9.69 8.80 2.95
CA ASP A 49 8.33 8.84 3.48
C ASP A 49 7.36 8.48 2.36
N ILE A 50 6.53 7.47 2.60
CA ILE A 50 5.58 6.91 1.63
C ILE A 50 4.19 6.98 2.27
N ASN A 51 3.24 7.63 1.60
CA ASN A 51 1.84 7.67 2.02
C ASN A 51 0.98 6.96 0.98
N ILE A 52 0.10 6.08 1.43
CA ILE A 52 -0.82 5.33 0.58
C ILE A 52 -2.24 5.61 1.08
N LYS A 53 -3.00 6.42 0.35
CA LYS A 53 -4.44 6.55 0.56
C LYS A 53 -5.14 5.41 -0.17
N VAL A 54 -6.03 4.70 0.52
CA VAL A 54 -6.85 3.63 -0.02
C VAL A 54 -8.31 4.00 0.16
N GLU A 55 -9.04 4.00 -0.95
CA GLU A 55 -10.48 4.23 -1.05
C GLU A 55 -11.10 3.01 -1.72
N PHE A 56 -11.87 2.24 -0.96
CA PHE A 56 -12.57 1.08 -1.48
C PHE A 56 -13.99 1.02 -0.90
N VAL A 57 -14.93 0.73 -1.79
CA VAL A 57 -16.34 0.55 -1.44
C VAL A 57 -16.77 -0.74 -2.13
N GLY A 58 -16.86 -1.82 -1.36
CA GLY A 58 -17.32 -3.12 -1.81
C GLY A 58 -18.64 -3.51 -1.16
N GLU A 59 -19.12 -4.69 -1.51
CA GLU A 59 -20.39 -5.22 -1.00
C GLU A 59 -20.29 -5.62 0.48
N LEU A 60 -19.15 -6.16 0.90
CA LEU A 60 -18.95 -6.72 2.25
C LEU A 60 -18.12 -5.82 3.16
N SER A 61 -17.39 -4.85 2.60
CA SER A 61 -16.56 -3.94 3.38
C SER A 61 -16.33 -2.62 2.63
N SER A 62 -15.99 -1.57 3.37
CA SER A 62 -15.57 -0.29 2.81
C SER A 62 -14.45 0.29 3.66
N ILE A 63 -13.53 1.02 3.02
CA ILE A 63 -12.39 1.65 3.67
C ILE A 63 -12.07 2.97 2.97
N ASP A 64 -11.84 4.00 3.77
CA ASP A 64 -11.19 5.26 3.37
C ASP A 64 -10.15 5.57 4.43
N LYS A 65 -8.90 5.15 4.16
CA LYS A 65 -7.80 5.29 5.12
C LYS A 65 -6.50 5.67 4.43
N MET A 66 -5.66 6.38 5.16
CA MET A 66 -4.29 6.70 4.77
C MET A 66 -3.31 5.91 5.62
N PHE A 67 -2.41 5.21 4.94
CA PHE A 67 -1.32 4.44 5.55
C PHE A 67 0.00 5.17 5.34
N ASN A 68 0.77 5.32 6.41
CA ASN A 68 2.03 6.06 6.42
C ASN A 68 3.18 5.11 6.71
N TYR A 69 4.16 5.08 5.82
CA TYR A 69 5.33 4.22 5.92
C TYR A 69 6.61 5.06 5.83
N ARG A 70 7.67 4.56 6.46
CA ARG A 70 9.02 5.10 6.30
C ARG A 70 9.99 3.99 5.94
N MET A 71 10.65 4.13 4.80
CA MET A 71 11.77 3.28 4.41
C MET A 71 13.06 3.91 4.96
N ARG A 72 13.82 3.16 5.76
CA ARG A 72 15.06 3.57 6.43
C ARG A 72 16.21 2.66 6.03
#